data_AF-A0A9N9DH12-F1
#
_entry.id   AF-A0A9N9DH12-F1
#
_cell.length_a   1.000
_cell.length_b   1.000
_cell.length_c   1.000
_cell.angle_alpha   90.00
_cell.angle_beta   90.00
_cell.angle_gamma   90.00
#
_symmetry.space_group_name_H-M   'P 1'
#
loop_
_entity.id
_entity.type
_entity.pdbx_description
1 polymer ?
#
loop_
_entity_poly.entity_id
_entity_poly.type
_entity_poly.pdbx_seq_one_letter_code
_entity_poly.pdbx_strand_id
1 'polypeptide(L)'
;MPSPRLLPEILIEILGYLKIPLFLGLKERQHINLQPLYSCLCVSKQWYTIVAPLLWDQPFSYIGYESEKDKLLLVNVYLEFISQLDRENIEATGITFPKNFRQPYLHYPSFLKNMHYGVLLDAVQLWCQKNSEKTMKPSSVTMTLETILKLFSKSDGVLTHMSATFGPRKKGVCMYPVLKEAEIAELVKSVKFLYIGGWAKKAELFEMLANNCQNLQVLKISIIHAPTDSHRTSEITCNNLASLIRNQRHITEFELADCLDHIDAVMEALSIRSATLTKLSFKKCSFSGCRKWEGFSNCTGLKSFVISRCFLDNDDETIFDTIPFEKHMQTDAA
;
A
#
# COMPACT_ATOMS: atom_id res chain seq x y z
N MET A 1 -20.33 -36.93 -24.61
CA MET A 1 -21.00 -35.69 -24.17
C MET A 1 -19.92 -34.69 -23.78
N PRO A 2 -19.96 -33.42 -24.24
CA PRO A 2 -19.03 -32.43 -23.70
C PRO A 2 -19.36 -32.23 -22.23
N SER A 3 -18.35 -32.35 -21.38
CA SER A 3 -18.46 -32.07 -19.93
C SER A 3 -19.10 -30.69 -19.74
N PRO A 4 -20.04 -30.54 -18.78
CA PRO A 4 -20.67 -29.24 -18.54
C PRO A 4 -19.57 -28.24 -18.19
N ARG A 5 -19.30 -27.32 -19.13
CA ARG A 5 -18.36 -26.22 -18.90
C ARG A 5 -19.11 -25.18 -18.09
N LEU A 6 -18.72 -25.00 -16.84
CA LEU A 6 -19.14 -23.84 -16.08
C LEU A 6 -18.74 -22.58 -16.87
N LEU A 7 -19.67 -21.63 -16.97
CA LEU A 7 -19.43 -20.36 -17.61
C LEU A 7 -18.29 -19.62 -16.88
N PRO A 8 -17.36 -18.97 -17.61
CA PRO A 8 -16.24 -18.25 -17.00
C PRO A 8 -16.65 -17.28 -15.88
N GLU A 9 -17.80 -16.61 -16.03
CA GLU A 9 -18.32 -15.62 -15.09
C GLU A 9 -18.70 -16.28 -13.75
N ILE A 10 -19.34 -17.45 -13.81
CA ILE A 10 -19.71 -18.23 -12.62
C ILE A 10 -18.45 -18.74 -11.91
N LEU A 11 -17.44 -19.17 -12.68
CA LEU A 11 -16.15 -19.60 -12.11
C LEU A 11 -15.43 -18.45 -11.43
N ILE A 12 -15.40 -17.26 -12.03
CA ILE A 12 -14.79 -16.06 -11.43
C ILE A 12 -15.48 -15.74 -10.10
N GLU A 13 -16.81 -15.79 -10.06
CA GLU A 13 -17.58 -15.50 -8.85
C GLU A 13 -17.28 -16.51 -7.73
N ILE A 14 -17.38 -17.82 -8.03
CA ILE A 14 -17.08 -18.89 -7.06
C ILE A 14 -15.65 -18.79 -6.54
N LEU A 15 -14.67 -18.63 -7.42
CA LEU A 15 -13.27 -18.52 -7.04
C LEU A 15 -12.96 -17.19 -6.33
N GLY A 16 -13.75 -16.15 -6.62
CA GLY A 16 -13.73 -14.89 -5.90
C GLY A 16 -14.07 -15.05 -4.42
N TYR A 17 -15.02 -15.92 -4.07
CA TYR A 17 -15.35 -16.22 -2.66
C TYR A 17 -14.23 -16.98 -1.94
N LEU A 18 -13.39 -17.74 -2.67
CA LEU A 18 -12.20 -18.39 -2.09
C LEU A 18 -11.09 -17.39 -1.79
N LYS A 19 -11.15 -16.19 -2.38
CA LYS A 19 -10.20 -15.12 -2.15
C LYS A 19 -10.62 -14.33 -0.89
N ILE A 20 -9.95 -14.59 0.23
CA ILE A 20 -10.16 -13.79 1.45
C ILE A 20 -9.66 -12.36 1.17
N PRO A 21 -10.49 -11.31 1.40
CA PRO A 21 -10.04 -9.92 1.25
C PRO A 21 -8.95 -9.61 2.26
N LEU A 22 -7.72 -9.42 1.77
CA LEU A 22 -6.60 -8.91 2.55
C LEU A 22 -6.80 -7.42 2.82
N PHE A 23 -7.65 -7.09 3.79
CA PHE A 23 -7.83 -5.71 4.23
C PHE A 23 -7.77 -5.60 5.75
N LEU A 24 -6.67 -6.07 6.33
CA LEU A 24 -6.40 -5.86 7.75
C LEU A 24 -5.04 -5.17 7.89
N GLY A 25 -5.11 -3.86 8.13
CA GLY A 25 -4.00 -3.10 8.69
C GLY A 25 -3.56 -3.79 9.98
N LEU A 26 -2.38 -4.41 9.93
CA LEU A 26 -1.59 -4.97 11.03
C LEU A 26 -2.22 -5.97 12.02
N LYS A 27 -3.55 -6.14 12.08
CA LYS A 27 -4.17 -6.80 13.24
C LYS A 27 -4.41 -8.30 13.14
N GLU A 28 -4.51 -8.91 11.96
CA GLU A 28 -4.61 -10.38 11.90
C GLU A 28 -3.83 -10.91 10.71
N ARG A 29 -2.70 -11.55 11.00
CA ARG A 29 -1.98 -12.43 10.08
C ARG A 29 -2.79 -13.70 9.90
N GLN A 30 -3.95 -13.61 9.23
CA GLN A 30 -4.62 -14.82 8.80
C GLN A 30 -3.78 -15.44 7.68
N HIS A 31 -3.24 -16.63 7.92
CA HIS A 31 -2.60 -17.42 6.87
C HIS A 31 -3.65 -17.71 5.81
N ILE A 32 -3.58 -17.03 4.68
CA ILE A 32 -4.50 -17.27 3.56
C ILE A 32 -4.14 -18.61 2.97
N ASN A 33 -5.09 -19.53 3.01
CA ASN A 33 -4.95 -20.80 2.35
C ASN A 33 -5.22 -20.64 0.84
N LEU A 34 -4.17 -20.38 0.07
CA LEU A 34 -4.24 -20.30 -1.39
C LEU A 34 -4.24 -21.68 -2.07
N GLN A 35 -4.11 -22.78 -1.31
CA GLN A 35 -4.01 -24.12 -1.86
C GLN A 35 -5.18 -24.49 -2.79
N PRO A 36 -6.45 -24.16 -2.48
CA PRO A 36 -7.56 -24.44 -3.39
C PRO A 36 -7.39 -23.73 -4.74
N LEU A 37 -6.94 -22.47 -4.75
CA LEU A 37 -6.67 -21.73 -5.98
C LEU A 37 -5.49 -22.32 -6.75
N TYR A 38 -4.42 -22.74 -6.08
CA TYR A 38 -3.30 -23.43 -6.76
C TYR A 38 -3.73 -24.75 -7.40
N SER A 39 -4.59 -25.54 -6.74
CA SER A 39 -5.15 -26.76 -7.35
C SER A 39 -5.97 -26.47 -8.61
N CYS A 40 -6.69 -25.34 -8.63
CA CYS A 40 -7.49 -24.91 -9.77
C CYS A 40 -6.67 -24.59 -11.03
N LEU A 41 -5.39 -24.19 -10.89
CA LEU A 41 -4.50 -23.93 -12.03
C LEU A 41 -4.26 -25.19 -12.88
N CYS A 42 -4.32 -26.38 -12.28
CA CYS A 42 -4.01 -27.65 -12.93
C CYS A 42 -5.23 -28.33 -13.59
N VAL A 43 -6.43 -27.77 -13.43
CA VAL A 43 -7.67 -28.42 -13.89
C VAL A 43 -7.80 -28.37 -15.41
N SER A 44 -7.66 -27.18 -16.01
CA SER A 44 -7.72 -26.98 -17.46
C SER A 44 -7.20 -25.59 -17.84
N LYS A 45 -6.96 -25.38 -19.14
CA LYS A 45 -6.57 -24.06 -19.67
C LYS A 45 -7.56 -22.95 -19.29
N GLN A 46 -8.86 -23.22 -19.31
CA GLN A 46 -9.90 -22.23 -18.95
C GLN A 46 -9.77 -21.80 -17.48
N TRP A 47 -9.59 -22.77 -16.58
CA TRP A 47 -9.42 -22.50 -15.16
C TRP A 47 -8.12 -21.75 -14.89
N TYR A 48 -7.02 -22.17 -15.54
CA TYR A 48 -5.74 -21.47 -15.47
C TYR A 48 -5.86 -19.99 -15.87
N THR A 49 -6.52 -19.67 -16.98
CA THR A 49 -6.70 -18.28 -17.45
C THR A 49 -7.58 -17.43 -16.53
N ILE A 50 -8.44 -18.05 -15.71
CA ILE A 50 -9.31 -17.37 -14.74
C ILE A 50 -8.59 -17.18 -13.40
N VAL A 51 -7.92 -18.22 -12.92
CA VAL A 51 -7.31 -18.27 -11.58
C VAL A 51 -6.01 -17.48 -11.53
N ALA A 52 -5.20 -17.51 -12.59
CA ALA A 52 -3.91 -16.81 -12.59
C ALA A 52 -4.08 -15.31 -12.33
N PRO A 53 -4.99 -14.56 -12.99
CA PRO A 53 -5.27 -13.17 -12.64
C PRO A 53 -5.68 -12.96 -11.17
N LEU A 54 -6.45 -13.86 -10.57
CA LEU A 54 -6.87 -13.76 -9.16
C LEU A 54 -5.70 -13.95 -8.18
N LEU A 55 -4.74 -14.82 -8.51
CA LEU A 55 -3.53 -15.03 -7.72
C LEU A 55 -2.49 -13.92 -7.93
N TRP A 56 -2.47 -13.31 -9.10
CA TRP A 56 -1.48 -12.30 -9.49
C TRP A 56 -1.96 -10.86 -9.33
N ASP A 57 -3.15 -10.65 -8.77
CA ASP A 57 -3.60 -9.30 -8.46
C ASP A 57 -3.00 -8.70 -7.17
N GLN A 58 -2.42 -9.53 -6.30
CA GLN A 58 -1.74 -9.08 -5.08
C GLN A 58 -0.56 -10.00 -4.66
N PRO A 59 0.37 -10.35 -5.56
CA PRO A 59 1.36 -11.39 -5.31
C PRO A 59 2.28 -11.04 -4.13
N PHE A 60 2.59 -9.75 -3.94
CA PHE A 60 3.41 -9.26 -2.83
C PHE A 60 2.72 -9.34 -1.46
N SER A 61 1.40 -9.50 -1.42
CA SER A 61 0.65 -9.65 -0.17
C SER A 61 0.56 -11.11 0.28
N TYR A 62 0.79 -12.06 -0.62
CA TYR A 62 0.74 -13.50 -0.34
C TYR A 62 2.09 -14.07 0.12
N ILE A 63 3.19 -13.46 -0.31
CA ILE A 63 4.52 -13.86 0.13
C ILE A 63 4.79 -13.36 1.55
N GLY A 64 5.00 -14.30 2.47
CA GLY A 64 5.44 -13.95 3.82
C GLY A 64 6.77 -13.18 3.77
N TYR A 65 6.97 -12.27 4.73
CA TYR A 65 8.23 -11.52 4.85
C TYR A 65 9.48 -12.42 4.92
N GLU A 66 9.31 -13.67 5.35
CA GLU A 66 10.37 -14.65 5.60
C GLU A 66 10.72 -15.53 4.41
N SER A 67 9.87 -15.61 3.36
CA SER A 67 10.14 -16.48 2.22
C SER A 67 11.08 -15.82 1.21
N GLU A 68 12.40 -16.02 1.37
CA GLU A 68 13.40 -15.55 0.40
C GLU A 68 13.17 -16.15 -0.99
N LYS A 69 12.86 -17.45 -1.07
CA LYS A 69 12.68 -18.15 -2.35
C LYS A 69 11.53 -17.56 -3.16
N ASP A 70 10.39 -17.30 -2.53
CA ASP A 70 9.22 -16.79 -3.24
C ASP A 70 9.42 -15.33 -3.69
N LYS A 71 10.13 -14.52 -2.87
CA LYS A 71 10.55 -13.17 -3.26
C LYS A 71 11.42 -13.19 -4.53
N LEU A 72 12.42 -14.08 -4.57
CA LEU A 72 13.31 -14.23 -5.73
C LEU A 72 12.55 -14.67 -6.98
N LEU A 73 11.65 -15.66 -6.84
CA LEU A 73 10.83 -16.14 -7.95
C LEU A 73 9.90 -15.06 -8.49
N LEU A 74 9.28 -14.27 -7.60
CA LEU A 74 8.38 -13.19 -8.00
C LEU A 74 9.10 -12.11 -8.82
N VAL A 75 10.29 -11.70 -8.38
CA VAL A 75 11.11 -10.74 -9.13
C VAL A 75 11.55 -11.34 -10.47
N ASN A 76 11.95 -12.62 -10.51
CA ASN A 76 12.29 -13.29 -11.77
C ASN A 76 11.14 -13.22 -12.78
N VAL A 77 9.90 -13.52 -12.37
CA VAL A 77 8.75 -13.47 -13.27
C VAL A 77 8.56 -12.09 -13.89
N TYR A 78 8.69 -11.01 -13.11
CA TYR A 78 8.55 -9.66 -13.67
C TYR A 78 9.73 -9.28 -14.59
N LEU A 79 10.94 -9.70 -14.24
CA LEU A 79 12.14 -9.50 -15.06
C LEU A 79 12.14 -10.34 -16.36
N GLU A 80 11.20 -11.25 -16.55
CA GLU A 80 10.96 -11.91 -17.86
C GLU A 80 10.29 -10.98 -18.88
N PHE A 81 9.66 -9.88 -18.44
CA PHE A 81 8.93 -8.96 -19.31
C PHE A 81 9.70 -7.68 -19.65
N ILE A 82 10.91 -7.48 -19.11
CA ILE A 82 11.70 -6.27 -19.38
C ILE A 82 12.32 -6.32 -20.78
N SER A 83 12.63 -5.16 -21.33
CA SER A 83 13.32 -5.09 -22.62
C SER A 83 14.76 -5.57 -22.53
N GLN A 84 15.34 -5.99 -23.66
CA GLN A 84 16.76 -6.33 -23.73
C GLN A 84 17.66 -5.16 -23.31
N LEU A 85 17.27 -3.92 -23.65
CA LEU A 85 17.99 -2.70 -23.25
C LEU A 85 17.96 -2.49 -21.74
N ASP A 86 16.81 -2.67 -21.09
CA ASP A 86 16.70 -2.55 -19.62
C ASP A 86 17.53 -3.61 -18.91
N ARG A 87 17.55 -4.84 -19.46
CA ARG A 87 18.39 -5.93 -18.97
C ARG A 87 19.87 -5.56 -19.04
N GLU A 88 20.35 -5.10 -20.20
CA GLU A 88 21.74 -4.68 -20.40
C GLU A 88 22.14 -3.52 -19.44
N ASN A 89 21.22 -2.57 -19.23
CA ASN A 89 21.43 -1.47 -18.28
C ASN A 89 21.60 -1.97 -16.84
N ILE A 90 20.75 -2.92 -16.40
CA ILE A 90 20.86 -3.53 -15.08
C ILE A 90 22.15 -4.37 -14.98
N GLU A 91 22.52 -5.13 -16.01
CA GLU A 91 23.76 -5.92 -16.03
C GLU A 91 25.01 -5.04 -15.91
N ALA A 92 25.01 -3.86 -16.53
CA ALA A 92 26.08 -2.86 -16.41
C ALA A 92 26.27 -2.32 -14.97
N THR A 93 25.35 -2.61 -14.05
CA THR A 93 25.48 -2.30 -12.61
C THR A 93 26.20 -3.38 -11.80
N GLY A 94 26.56 -4.51 -12.43
CA GLY A 94 27.23 -5.64 -11.80
C GLY A 94 26.28 -6.76 -11.34
N ILE A 95 25.08 -6.81 -11.92
CA ILE A 95 24.07 -7.84 -11.70
C ILE A 95 24.15 -8.87 -12.82
N THR A 96 24.02 -10.15 -12.49
CA THR A 96 23.94 -11.24 -13.47
C THR A 96 22.54 -11.82 -13.49
N PHE A 97 21.89 -11.82 -14.66
CA PHE A 97 20.58 -12.41 -14.82
C PHE A 97 20.64 -13.95 -14.88
N PRO A 98 19.66 -14.67 -14.30
CA PRO A 98 19.50 -16.11 -14.50
C PRO A 98 19.44 -16.48 -15.99
N LYS A 99 20.14 -17.55 -16.36
CA LYS A 99 20.25 -17.99 -17.77
C LYS A 99 18.96 -18.57 -18.37
N ASN A 100 17.99 -18.93 -17.53
CA ASN A 100 16.82 -19.73 -17.92
C ASN A 100 15.49 -18.97 -17.81
N PHE A 101 15.44 -17.74 -18.31
CA PHE A 101 14.15 -17.05 -18.43
C PHE A 101 13.31 -17.71 -19.53
N ARG A 102 12.07 -18.05 -19.22
CA ARG A 102 11.12 -18.59 -20.18
C ARG A 102 10.04 -17.55 -20.41
N GLN A 103 9.57 -17.41 -21.64
CA GLN A 103 8.48 -16.48 -21.91
C GLN A 103 7.21 -16.92 -21.17
N PRO A 104 6.64 -16.09 -20.29
CA PRO A 104 5.42 -16.44 -19.58
C PRO A 104 4.23 -16.59 -20.54
N TYR A 105 3.36 -17.54 -20.24
CA TYR A 105 2.14 -17.74 -21.04
C TYR A 105 1.12 -16.60 -20.88
N LEU A 106 1.10 -15.95 -19.71
CA LEU A 106 0.20 -14.85 -19.39
C LEU A 106 1.00 -13.59 -19.08
N HIS A 107 0.40 -12.44 -19.37
CA HIS A 107 0.98 -11.14 -19.07
C HIS A 107 0.75 -10.76 -17.59
N TYR A 108 1.49 -11.41 -16.69
CA TYR A 108 1.38 -11.22 -15.23
C TYR A 108 1.44 -9.75 -14.75
N PRO A 109 2.24 -8.84 -15.34
CA PRO A 109 2.24 -7.43 -14.94
C PRO A 109 0.86 -6.79 -14.98
N SER A 110 0.05 -7.10 -16.01
CA SER A 110 -1.29 -6.52 -16.18
C SER A 110 -2.33 -7.00 -15.16
N PHE A 111 -2.03 -8.03 -14.38
CA PHE A 111 -2.96 -8.53 -13.37
C PHE A 111 -2.85 -7.80 -12.04
N LEU A 112 -1.76 -7.08 -11.79
CA LEU A 112 -1.48 -6.42 -10.52
C LEU A 112 -2.54 -5.35 -10.21
N LYS A 113 -3.26 -5.51 -9.09
CA LYS A 113 -4.25 -4.54 -8.57
C LYS A 113 -3.86 -3.98 -7.21
N ASN A 114 -3.13 -4.76 -6.41
CA ASN A 114 -2.69 -4.41 -5.06
C ASN A 114 -1.17 -4.54 -4.96
N MET A 115 -0.49 -3.42 -4.79
CA MET A 115 0.97 -3.40 -4.68
C MET A 115 1.40 -3.12 -3.24
N HIS A 116 2.12 -4.08 -2.66
CA HIS A 116 2.81 -3.88 -1.38
C HIS A 116 4.25 -3.40 -1.64
N TYR A 117 4.44 -2.08 -1.75
CA TYR A 117 5.71 -1.45 -2.13
C TYR A 117 6.89 -1.87 -1.26
N GLY A 118 6.71 -1.93 0.07
CA GLY A 118 7.79 -2.34 0.99
C GLY A 118 8.30 -3.77 0.74
N VAL A 119 7.39 -4.71 0.42
CA VAL A 119 7.74 -6.10 0.11
C VAL A 119 8.37 -6.22 -1.27
N LEU A 120 7.90 -5.43 -2.25
CA LEU A 120 8.53 -5.33 -3.57
C LEU A 120 9.98 -4.83 -3.43
N LEU A 121 10.22 -3.74 -2.69
CA LEU A 121 11.55 -3.21 -2.45
C LEU A 121 12.46 -4.26 -1.78
N ASP A 122 11.97 -4.93 -0.74
CA ASP A 122 12.70 -6.01 -0.06
C ASP A 122 13.03 -7.16 -1.02
N ALA A 123 12.10 -7.54 -1.89
CA ALA A 123 12.29 -8.61 -2.86
C ALA A 123 13.32 -8.22 -3.92
N VAL A 124 13.26 -7.00 -4.46
CA VAL A 124 14.23 -6.47 -5.43
C VAL A 124 15.61 -6.38 -4.79
N GLN A 125 15.71 -5.86 -3.57
CA GLN A 125 16.99 -5.78 -2.86
C GLN A 125 17.59 -7.16 -2.65
N LEU A 126 16.80 -8.13 -2.18
CA LEU A 126 17.25 -9.52 -2.01
C LEU A 126 17.68 -10.13 -3.34
N TRP A 127 16.92 -9.89 -4.41
CA TRP A 127 17.22 -10.39 -5.74
C TRP A 127 18.54 -9.83 -6.27
N CYS A 128 18.77 -8.52 -6.19
CA CYS A 128 20.03 -7.92 -6.60
C CYS A 128 21.21 -8.47 -5.79
N GLN A 129 21.05 -8.67 -4.48
CA GLN A 129 22.10 -9.22 -3.61
C GLN A 129 22.49 -10.67 -3.96
N LYS A 130 21.51 -11.52 -4.32
CA LYS A 130 21.78 -12.93 -4.69
C LYS A 130 22.35 -13.07 -6.09
N ASN A 131 22.15 -12.08 -6.95
CA ASN A 131 22.56 -12.08 -8.35
C ASN A 131 23.76 -11.15 -8.62
N SER A 132 24.41 -10.62 -7.60
CA SER A 132 25.63 -9.84 -7.76
C SER A 132 26.87 -10.73 -7.66
N GLU A 133 27.70 -10.77 -8.71
CA GLU A 133 28.96 -11.55 -8.73
C GLU A 133 30.11 -10.86 -7.96
N LYS A 134 30.02 -9.54 -7.69
CA LYS A 134 31.05 -8.68 -7.08
C LYS A 134 30.43 -7.61 -6.15
N THR A 135 31.14 -6.50 -5.91
CA THR A 135 30.60 -5.26 -5.34
C THR A 135 29.52 -4.68 -6.25
N MET A 136 28.26 -4.86 -5.87
CA MET A 136 27.08 -4.26 -6.51
C MET A 136 27.14 -2.73 -6.43
N LYS A 137 26.85 -2.01 -7.53
CA LYS A 137 26.71 -0.54 -7.47
C LYS A 137 25.49 -0.17 -6.62
N PRO A 138 25.53 0.93 -5.85
CA PRO A 138 24.37 1.39 -5.08
C PRO A 138 23.10 1.60 -5.93
N SER A 139 23.26 1.95 -7.21
CA SER A 139 22.16 2.18 -8.16
C SER A 139 21.45 0.91 -8.66
N SER A 140 22.00 -0.28 -8.42
CA SER A 140 21.48 -1.54 -9.00
C SER A 140 20.04 -1.83 -8.54
N VAL A 141 19.78 -1.63 -7.24
CA VAL A 141 18.44 -1.82 -6.65
C VAL A 141 17.47 -0.78 -7.16
N THR A 142 17.88 0.50 -7.21
CA THR A 142 17.06 1.61 -7.73
C THR A 142 16.67 1.37 -9.18
N MET A 143 17.63 1.02 -10.04
CA MET A 143 17.40 0.77 -11.47
C MET A 143 16.48 -0.44 -11.68
N THR A 144 16.71 -1.54 -10.95
CA THR A 144 15.85 -2.74 -11.03
C THR A 144 14.42 -2.43 -10.59
N LEU A 145 14.25 -1.67 -9.51
CA LEU A 145 12.95 -1.25 -9.00
C LEU A 145 12.23 -0.31 -9.98
N GLU A 146 12.94 0.69 -10.51
CA GLU A 146 12.42 1.60 -11.53
C GLU A 146 11.92 0.85 -12.76
N THR A 147 12.71 -0.11 -13.28
CA THR A 147 12.32 -0.92 -14.44
C THR A 147 11.04 -1.72 -14.15
N ILE A 148 10.92 -2.35 -12.98
CA ILE A 148 9.71 -3.12 -12.62
C ILE A 148 8.49 -2.20 -12.46
N LEU A 149 8.66 -1.02 -11.87
CA LEU A 149 7.57 -0.06 -11.73
C LEU A 149 7.13 0.51 -13.08
N LYS A 150 8.08 0.83 -13.98
CA LYS A 150 7.77 1.23 -15.36
C LYS A 150 7.04 0.13 -16.12
N LEU A 151 7.42 -1.13 -15.91
CA LEU A 151 6.71 -2.29 -16.46
C LEU A 151 5.25 -2.33 -16.00
N PHE A 152 4.98 -2.08 -14.72
CA PHE A 152 3.61 -1.99 -14.22
C PHE A 152 2.85 -0.82 -14.84
N SER A 153 3.50 0.34 -14.98
CA SER A 153 2.88 1.56 -15.54
C SER A 153 2.47 1.38 -17.01
N LYS A 154 3.28 0.65 -17.78
CA LYS A 154 3.02 0.35 -19.19
C LYS A 154 2.04 -0.80 -19.41
N SER A 155 1.67 -1.53 -18.35
CA SER A 155 0.75 -2.65 -18.46
C SER A 155 -0.70 -2.17 -18.47
N ASP A 156 -1.61 -2.96 -19.05
CA ASP A 156 -3.05 -2.66 -19.03
C ASP A 156 -3.70 -2.82 -17.63
N GLY A 157 -2.90 -3.13 -16.59
CA GLY A 157 -3.37 -3.31 -15.23
C GLY A 157 -3.72 -1.98 -14.54
N VAL A 158 -4.73 -2.02 -13.67
CA VAL A 158 -5.14 -0.84 -12.88
C VAL A 158 -4.82 -1.07 -11.41
N LEU A 159 -3.88 -0.28 -10.89
CA LEU A 159 -3.48 -0.33 -9.48
C LEU A 159 -4.52 0.36 -8.61
N THR A 160 -5.32 -0.43 -7.90
CA THR A 160 -6.42 0.08 -7.06
C THR A 160 -6.03 0.21 -5.59
N HIS A 161 -5.07 -0.60 -5.12
CA HIS A 161 -4.61 -0.60 -3.74
C HIS A 161 -3.09 -0.50 -3.69
N MET A 162 -2.59 0.35 -2.80
CA MET A 162 -1.17 0.46 -2.51
C MET A 162 -0.95 0.39 -1.01
N SER A 163 0.02 -0.42 -0.59
CA SER A 163 0.54 -0.38 0.77
C SER A 163 2.04 -0.15 0.79
N ALA A 164 2.50 0.66 1.74
CA ALA A 164 3.90 0.95 1.94
C ALA A 164 4.23 0.86 3.44
N THR A 165 4.69 -0.31 3.88
CA THR A 165 5.19 -0.49 5.25
C THR A 165 6.67 -0.83 5.27
N PHE A 166 7.40 -0.19 6.16
CA PHE A 166 8.84 -0.35 6.28
C PHE A 166 9.20 -0.79 7.69
N GLY A 167 9.86 -1.94 7.79
CA GLY A 167 10.29 -2.48 9.07
C GLY A 167 11.38 -1.61 9.73
N PRO A 168 11.66 -1.82 11.02
CA PRO A 168 12.73 -1.11 11.73
C PRO A 168 14.11 -1.65 11.33
N ARG A 169 14.14 -2.79 10.63
CA ARG A 169 15.32 -3.59 10.32
C ARG A 169 15.70 -3.42 8.86
N LYS A 170 16.39 -2.32 8.58
CA LYS A 170 17.59 -2.24 7.73
C LYS A 170 17.94 -0.77 7.60
N LYS A 171 19.21 -0.43 7.78
CA LYS A 171 19.80 0.87 7.40
C LYS A 171 19.76 1.03 5.86
N GLY A 172 18.59 0.89 5.26
CA GLY A 172 18.36 0.95 3.84
C GLY A 172 17.98 2.36 3.43
N VAL A 173 18.52 2.80 2.31
CA VAL A 173 18.14 4.05 1.66
C VAL A 173 16.64 3.98 1.35
N CYS A 174 15.92 5.01 1.77
CA CYS A 174 14.51 5.12 1.51
C CYS A 174 14.28 5.41 0.02
N MET A 175 13.78 4.44 -0.75
CA MET A 175 13.68 4.55 -2.21
C MET A 175 12.34 5.13 -2.69
N TYR A 176 11.74 6.10 -1.98
CA TYR A 176 10.58 6.84 -2.51
C TYR A 176 10.87 7.72 -3.72
N PRO A 177 12.08 8.28 -3.90
CA PRO A 177 12.34 9.15 -5.05
C PRO A 177 12.03 8.50 -6.39
N VAL A 178 12.16 7.17 -6.49
CA VAL A 178 11.77 6.39 -7.68
C VAL A 178 10.30 6.63 -8.07
N LEU A 179 9.41 6.81 -7.10
CA LEU A 179 7.99 7.07 -7.35
C LEU A 179 7.70 8.50 -7.84
N LYS A 180 8.69 9.41 -7.79
CA LYS A 180 8.56 10.78 -8.33
C LYS A 180 8.74 10.83 -9.85
N GLU A 181 9.32 9.80 -10.46
CA GLU A 181 9.47 9.70 -11.91
C GLU A 181 8.11 9.76 -12.60
N ALA A 182 7.98 10.65 -13.59
CA ALA A 182 6.67 10.99 -14.18
C ALA A 182 5.91 9.77 -14.71
N GLU A 183 6.60 8.85 -15.38
CA GLU A 183 6.02 7.61 -15.89
C GLU A 183 5.54 6.66 -14.78
N ILE A 184 6.24 6.62 -13.64
CA ILE A 184 5.88 5.78 -12.50
C ILE A 184 4.75 6.41 -11.69
N ALA A 185 4.72 7.74 -11.59
CA ALA A 185 3.69 8.49 -10.88
C ALA A 185 2.27 8.28 -11.46
N GLU A 186 2.15 7.91 -12.74
CA GLU A 186 0.87 7.53 -13.34
C GLU A 186 0.21 6.33 -12.63
N LEU A 187 1.01 5.39 -12.09
CA LEU A 187 0.49 4.22 -11.36
C LEU A 187 -0.39 4.61 -10.18
N VAL A 188 0.03 5.64 -9.43
CA VAL A 188 -0.65 6.00 -8.18
C VAL A 188 -1.92 6.82 -8.39
N LYS A 189 -2.16 7.36 -9.60
CA LYS A 189 -3.37 8.16 -9.90
C LYS A 189 -4.67 7.37 -9.80
N SER A 190 -4.61 6.06 -10.06
CA SER A 190 -5.76 5.15 -10.05
C SER A 190 -6.03 4.52 -8.68
N VAL A 191 -5.13 4.73 -7.71
CA VAL A 191 -5.22 4.15 -6.37
C VAL A 191 -6.42 4.73 -5.62
N LYS A 192 -7.23 3.84 -5.04
CA LYS A 192 -8.40 4.15 -4.22
C LYS A 192 -8.18 3.85 -2.75
N PHE A 193 -7.33 2.86 -2.46
CA PHE A 193 -6.97 2.48 -1.10
C PHE A 193 -5.47 2.67 -0.90
N LEU A 194 -5.11 3.41 0.12
CA LEU A 194 -3.72 3.66 0.48
C LEU A 194 -3.51 3.33 1.95
N TYR A 195 -2.53 2.47 2.22
CA TYR A 195 -2.03 2.19 3.56
C TYR A 195 -0.54 2.51 3.67
N ILE A 196 -0.16 3.39 4.59
CA ILE A 196 1.25 3.74 4.81
C ILE A 196 1.60 3.50 6.28
N GLY A 197 2.69 2.78 6.50
CA GLY A 197 3.10 2.36 7.84
C GLY A 197 4.61 2.24 8.05
N GLY A 198 4.98 1.99 9.30
CA GLY A 198 6.36 1.65 9.67
C GLY A 198 7.25 2.86 9.96
N TRP A 199 8.53 2.60 10.18
CA TRP A 199 9.46 3.54 10.82
C TRP A 199 10.34 4.35 9.86
N ALA A 200 10.08 4.28 8.56
CA ALA A 200 10.76 5.12 7.57
C ALA A 200 10.22 6.55 7.58
N LYS A 201 11.04 7.52 7.17
CA LYS A 201 10.60 8.92 6.93
C LYS A 201 9.47 8.91 5.92
N LYS A 202 8.54 9.88 5.93
CA LYS A 202 7.38 9.88 5.01
C LYS A 202 7.10 11.20 4.32
N ALA A 203 7.78 12.28 4.71
CA ALA A 203 7.57 13.62 4.15
C ALA A 203 7.55 13.64 2.61
N GLU A 204 8.59 13.11 1.96
CA GLU A 204 8.68 13.07 0.49
C GLU A 204 7.68 12.13 -0.18
N LEU A 205 7.33 11.02 0.49
CA LEU A 205 6.32 10.10 0.00
C LEU A 205 4.94 10.79 -0.01
N PHE A 206 4.56 11.46 1.08
CA PHE A 206 3.31 12.20 1.14
C PHE A 206 3.27 13.37 0.17
N GLU A 207 4.38 14.10 -0.01
CA GLU A 207 4.47 15.15 -1.01
C GLU A 207 4.18 14.62 -2.42
N MET A 208 4.86 13.54 -2.82
CA MET A 208 4.65 12.91 -4.12
C MET A 208 3.22 12.41 -4.27
N LEU A 209 2.67 11.73 -3.26
CA LEU A 209 1.30 11.23 -3.31
C LEU A 209 0.28 12.37 -3.37
N ALA A 210 0.50 13.46 -2.64
CA ALA A 210 -0.38 14.62 -2.67
C ALA A 210 -0.48 15.23 -4.08
N ASN A 211 0.62 15.22 -4.83
CA ASN A 211 0.67 15.75 -6.19
C ASN A 211 0.02 14.84 -7.24
N ASN A 212 -0.06 13.54 -6.98
CA ASN A 212 -0.46 12.54 -7.98
C ASN A 212 -1.78 11.81 -7.67
N CYS A 213 -2.13 11.62 -6.40
CA CYS A 213 -3.35 10.93 -6.00
C CYS A 213 -4.52 11.92 -5.88
N GLN A 214 -5.64 11.63 -6.55
CA GLN A 214 -6.87 12.45 -6.46
C GLN A 214 -8.15 11.63 -6.22
N ASN A 215 -8.02 10.31 -6.16
CA ASN A 215 -9.12 9.35 -6.16
C ASN A 215 -9.14 8.44 -4.92
N LEU A 216 -8.40 8.79 -3.86
CA LEU A 216 -8.40 7.99 -2.64
C LEU A 216 -9.78 8.01 -1.96
N GLN A 217 -10.26 6.81 -1.65
CA GLN A 217 -11.49 6.54 -0.90
C GLN A 217 -11.19 6.06 0.51
N VAL A 218 -10.09 5.33 0.68
CA VAL A 218 -9.63 4.80 1.97
C VAL A 218 -8.17 5.19 2.17
N LEU A 219 -7.90 5.91 3.25
CA LEU A 219 -6.55 6.34 3.63
C LEU A 219 -6.26 5.90 5.06
N LYS A 220 -5.27 5.02 5.21
CA LYS A 220 -4.86 4.49 6.52
C LYS A 220 -3.39 4.75 6.76
N ILE A 221 -3.07 5.38 7.88
CA ILE A 221 -1.70 5.73 8.26
C ILE A 221 -1.44 5.16 9.64
N SER A 222 -0.30 4.49 9.81
CA SER A 222 0.19 4.04 11.11
C SER A 222 1.63 4.49 11.30
N ILE A 223 2.03 4.93 12.49
CA ILE A 223 3.41 5.34 12.78
C ILE A 223 3.82 6.42 11.78
N ILE A 224 3.16 7.57 11.85
CA ILE A 224 3.36 8.64 10.87
C ILE A 224 4.82 9.12 10.87
N HIS A 225 5.40 9.30 12.06
CA HIS A 225 6.75 9.82 12.23
C HIS A 225 7.79 8.71 12.34
N ALA A 226 8.93 8.91 11.66
CA ALA A 226 10.09 8.06 11.87
C ALA A 226 10.73 8.38 13.24
N PRO A 227 11.36 7.41 13.92
CA PRO A 227 12.08 7.68 15.18
C PRO A 227 13.23 8.69 15.05
N THR A 228 13.65 9.01 13.82
CA THR A 228 14.75 9.95 13.52
C THR A 228 14.26 11.30 13.02
N ASP A 229 12.95 11.53 13.00
CA ASP A 229 12.38 12.80 12.55
C ASP A 229 12.61 13.87 13.61
N SER A 230 13.06 15.04 13.15
CA SER A 230 13.07 16.25 13.98
C SER A 230 11.64 16.80 14.09
N HIS A 231 11.36 17.65 15.08
CA HIS A 231 10.06 18.32 15.19
C HIS A 231 9.63 19.03 13.89
N ARG A 232 10.58 19.70 13.20
CA ARG A 232 10.33 20.31 11.88
C ARG A 232 10.01 19.28 10.80
N THR A 233 10.64 18.11 10.84
CA THR A 233 10.36 17.01 9.89
C THR A 233 8.99 16.40 10.16
N SER A 234 8.60 16.23 11.42
CA SER A 234 7.25 15.80 11.80
C SER A 234 6.19 16.77 11.30
N GLU A 235 6.39 18.07 11.50
CA GLU A 235 5.50 19.13 11.02
C GLU A 235 5.34 19.08 9.49
N ILE A 236 6.45 19.01 8.74
CA ILE A 236 6.41 18.86 7.27
C ILE A 236 5.67 17.58 6.87
N THR A 237 5.89 16.48 7.59
CA THR A 237 5.23 15.20 7.30
C THR A 237 3.72 15.29 7.47
N CYS A 238 3.23 15.88 8.57
CA CYS A 238 1.81 16.11 8.81
C CYS A 238 1.21 17.11 7.80
N ASN A 239 1.93 18.18 7.45
CA ASN A 239 1.47 19.14 6.43
C ASN A 239 1.35 18.49 5.04
N ASN A 240 2.29 17.62 4.66
CA ASN A 240 2.21 16.89 3.40
C ASN A 240 1.07 15.87 3.40
N LEU A 241 0.81 15.19 4.52
CA LEU A 241 -0.36 14.33 4.68
C LEU A 241 -1.67 15.14 4.60
N ALA A 242 -1.71 16.32 5.22
CA ALA A 242 -2.86 17.22 5.13
C ALA A 242 -3.11 17.66 3.68
N SER A 243 -2.07 18.00 2.92
CA SER A 243 -2.15 18.30 1.49
C SER A 243 -2.67 17.10 0.68
N LEU A 244 -2.19 15.89 0.98
CA LEU A 244 -2.73 14.67 0.37
C LEU A 244 -4.24 14.56 0.61
N ILE A 245 -4.71 14.71 1.86
CA ILE A 245 -6.14 14.66 2.21
C ILE A 245 -6.93 15.75 1.47
N ARG A 246 -6.44 16.99 1.46
CA ARG A 246 -7.10 18.12 0.79
C ARG A 246 -7.27 17.88 -0.71
N ASN A 247 -6.33 17.20 -1.36
CA ASN A 247 -6.38 16.96 -2.80
C ASN A 247 -7.34 15.83 -3.22
N GLN A 248 -7.95 15.12 -2.27
CA GLN A 248 -8.89 14.03 -2.57
C GLN A 248 -10.32 14.54 -2.74
N ARG A 249 -11.08 13.89 -3.63
CA ARG A 249 -12.48 14.28 -3.91
C ARG A 249 -13.50 13.57 -3.03
N HIS A 250 -13.24 12.31 -2.63
CA HIS A 250 -14.24 11.45 -1.98
C HIS A 250 -13.60 10.49 -0.96
N ILE A 251 -12.85 11.00 0.03
CA ILE A 251 -12.37 10.14 1.13
C ILE A 251 -13.59 9.71 1.95
N THR A 252 -13.76 8.40 2.09
CA THR A 252 -14.86 7.77 2.83
C THR A 252 -14.41 7.14 4.14
N GLU A 253 -13.16 6.69 4.21
CA GLU A 253 -12.58 6.04 5.39
C GLU A 253 -11.18 6.62 5.64
N PHE A 254 -10.98 7.15 6.85
CA PHE A 254 -9.68 7.61 7.32
C PHE A 254 -9.30 6.93 8.63
N GLU A 255 -8.08 6.42 8.70
CA GLU A 255 -7.48 5.92 9.94
C GLU A 255 -6.09 6.54 10.13
N LEU A 256 -5.85 7.08 11.32
CA LEU A 256 -4.53 7.52 11.76
C LEU A 256 -4.18 6.83 13.08
N ALA A 257 -3.00 6.20 13.11
CA ALA A 257 -2.48 5.54 14.28
C ALA A 257 -1.05 6.02 14.59
N ASP A 258 -0.74 6.12 15.89
CA ASP A 258 0.59 6.48 16.40
C ASP A 258 1.08 7.84 15.84
N CYS A 259 0.30 8.92 16.09
CA CYS A 259 0.62 10.30 15.70
C CYS A 259 0.69 11.19 16.95
N LEU A 260 1.91 11.54 17.39
CA LEU A 260 2.13 12.14 18.71
C LEU A 260 2.36 13.66 18.69
N ASP A 261 2.49 14.28 17.52
CA ASP A 261 2.63 15.72 17.35
C ASP A 261 1.98 16.18 16.03
N HIS A 262 1.77 17.50 15.87
CA HIS A 262 1.36 18.16 14.62
C HIS A 262 0.09 17.62 13.95
N ILE A 263 -0.83 17.05 14.72
CA ILE A 263 -2.07 16.48 14.18
C ILE A 263 -3.03 17.55 13.64
N ASP A 264 -2.87 18.81 14.05
CA ASP A 264 -3.77 19.93 13.72
C ASP A 264 -3.98 20.14 12.23
N ALA A 265 -2.90 20.03 11.44
CA ALA A 265 -2.96 20.16 10.00
C ALA A 265 -3.82 19.06 9.37
N VAL A 266 -3.70 17.84 9.90
CA VAL A 266 -4.48 16.67 9.46
C VAL A 266 -5.95 16.86 9.84
N MET A 267 -6.23 17.30 11.07
CA MET A 267 -7.60 17.56 11.54
C MET A 267 -8.30 18.64 10.72
N GLU A 268 -7.61 19.72 10.40
CA GLU A 268 -8.14 20.77 9.51
C GLU A 268 -8.43 20.24 8.10
N ALA A 269 -7.53 19.44 7.53
CA ALA A 269 -7.74 18.88 6.20
C ALA A 269 -8.95 17.92 6.18
N LEU A 270 -9.15 17.15 7.24
CA LEU A 270 -10.28 16.23 7.37
C LEU A 270 -11.60 16.97 7.58
N SER A 271 -11.62 18.08 8.32
CA SER A 271 -12.87 18.84 8.54
C SER A 271 -13.41 19.43 7.24
N ILE A 272 -12.55 19.86 6.32
CA ILE A 272 -12.90 20.29 4.96
C ILE A 272 -13.55 19.14 4.16
N ARG A 273 -13.22 17.89 4.48
CA ARG A 273 -13.72 16.66 3.83
C ARG A 273 -14.77 15.92 4.66
N SER A 274 -15.31 16.55 5.70
CA SER A 274 -16.28 15.97 6.65
C SER A 274 -17.52 15.35 5.98
N ALA A 275 -18.06 15.98 4.93
CA ALA A 275 -19.29 15.54 4.28
C ALA A 275 -19.20 14.15 3.60
N THR A 276 -18.02 13.71 3.18
CA THR A 276 -17.84 12.41 2.50
C THR A 276 -17.41 11.28 3.44
N LEU A 277 -16.99 11.62 4.67
CA LEU A 277 -16.47 10.65 5.62
C LEU A 277 -17.59 9.79 6.20
N THR A 278 -17.41 8.47 6.08
CA THR A 278 -18.30 7.45 6.66
C THR A 278 -17.64 6.71 7.81
N LYS A 279 -16.30 6.64 7.83
CA LYS A 279 -15.53 6.05 8.92
C LYS A 279 -14.32 6.91 9.25
N LEU A 280 -14.13 7.16 10.53
CA LEU A 280 -13.01 7.94 11.05
C LEU A 280 -12.44 7.24 12.28
N SER A 281 -11.13 6.99 12.29
CA SER A 281 -10.47 6.26 13.37
C SER A 281 -9.15 6.91 13.76
N PHE A 282 -8.97 7.18 15.04
CA PHE A 282 -7.71 7.62 15.64
C PHE A 282 -7.28 6.63 16.72
N LYS A 283 -6.02 6.21 16.68
CA LYS A 283 -5.47 5.23 17.63
C LYS A 283 -4.12 5.70 18.13
N LYS A 284 -3.92 5.84 19.45
CA LYS A 284 -2.63 6.29 20.00
C LYS A 284 -2.15 7.62 19.41
N CYS A 285 -3.08 8.56 19.22
CA CYS A 285 -2.76 9.91 18.75
C CYS A 285 -2.70 10.89 19.93
N SER A 286 -1.87 11.92 19.83
CA SER A 286 -1.92 13.07 20.72
C SER A 286 -2.66 14.21 20.02
N PHE A 287 -3.70 14.71 20.66
CA PHE A 287 -4.46 15.88 20.23
C PHE A 287 -4.07 17.13 21.02
N SER A 288 -2.97 17.11 21.76
CA SER A 288 -2.56 18.27 22.55
C SER A 288 -2.36 19.50 21.66
N GLY A 289 -3.03 20.60 22.00
CA GLY A 289 -3.09 21.82 21.19
C GLY A 289 -4.15 21.83 20.08
N CYS A 290 -4.91 20.75 19.88
CA CYS A 290 -5.86 20.61 18.78
C CYS A 290 -7.25 21.18 19.09
N ARG A 291 -7.49 22.41 18.64
CA ARG A 291 -8.78 23.10 18.85
C ARG A 291 -9.80 22.93 17.71
N LYS A 292 -9.50 22.10 16.71
CA LYS A 292 -10.21 22.09 15.40
C LYS A 292 -11.27 21.00 15.25
N TRP A 293 -11.87 20.57 16.35
CA TRP A 293 -12.90 19.53 16.31
C TRP A 293 -14.27 20.01 15.82
N GLU A 294 -14.56 21.30 15.93
CA GLU A 294 -15.85 21.88 15.52
C GLU A 294 -16.20 21.56 14.07
N GLY A 295 -15.20 21.45 13.19
CA GLY A 295 -15.39 21.14 11.79
C GLY A 295 -15.92 19.72 11.50
N PHE A 296 -15.94 18.82 12.50
CA PHE A 296 -16.54 17.49 12.40
C PHE A 296 -18.02 17.44 12.79
N SER A 297 -18.59 18.51 13.36
CA SER A 297 -20.04 18.62 13.59
C SER A 297 -20.86 18.46 12.30
N ASN A 298 -20.25 18.75 11.14
CA ASN A 298 -20.85 18.63 9.80
C ASN A 298 -20.75 17.22 9.18
N CYS A 299 -20.16 16.23 9.87
CA CYS A 299 -20.01 14.86 9.39
C CYS A 299 -21.34 14.07 9.42
N THR A 300 -22.37 14.50 8.70
CA THR A 300 -23.72 13.89 8.72
C THR A 300 -23.77 12.44 8.20
N GLY A 301 -22.79 12.03 7.40
CA GLY A 301 -22.70 10.68 6.83
C GLY A 301 -21.86 9.67 7.62
N LEU A 302 -21.32 10.07 8.78
CA LEU A 302 -20.41 9.24 9.56
C LEU A 302 -21.15 8.08 10.23
N LYS A 303 -20.71 6.85 9.97
CA LYS A 303 -21.28 5.59 10.49
C LYS A 303 -20.41 4.94 11.55
N SER A 304 -19.11 5.28 11.59
CA SER A 304 -18.16 4.72 12.54
C SER A 304 -17.17 5.80 12.94
N PHE A 305 -17.09 6.06 14.24
CA PHE A 305 -16.08 6.95 14.81
C PHE A 305 -15.37 6.24 15.96
N VAL A 306 -14.05 6.11 15.86
CA VAL A 306 -13.23 5.37 16.82
C VAL A 306 -12.11 6.26 17.32
N ILE A 307 -12.01 6.46 18.63
CA ILE A 307 -10.84 7.02 19.30
C ILE A 307 -10.41 5.99 20.34
N SER A 308 -9.15 5.57 20.28
CA SER A 308 -8.62 4.57 21.22
C SER A 308 -7.20 4.92 21.66
N ARG A 309 -6.98 4.93 22.97
CA ARG A 309 -5.67 5.21 23.60
C ARG A 309 -5.04 6.53 23.14
N CYS A 310 -5.84 7.55 22.85
CA CYS A 310 -5.36 8.88 22.44
C CYS A 310 -5.21 9.79 23.66
N PHE A 311 -4.30 10.77 23.57
CA PHE A 311 -4.14 11.84 24.56
C PHE A 311 -4.97 13.05 24.13
N LEU A 312 -5.83 13.53 25.02
CA LEU A 312 -6.73 14.67 24.83
C LEU A 312 -6.39 15.71 25.91
N ASP A 313 -6.44 17.00 25.57
CA ASP A 313 -6.36 18.03 26.60
C ASP A 313 -7.71 18.10 27.35
N ASN A 314 -7.74 18.57 28.62
CA ASN A 314 -8.94 18.54 29.46
C ASN A 314 -10.17 19.25 28.84
N ASP A 315 -9.96 20.24 27.97
CA ASP A 315 -11.04 20.96 27.28
C ASP A 315 -11.65 20.14 26.11
N ASP A 316 -10.88 19.21 25.55
CA ASP A 316 -11.30 18.37 24.41
C ASP A 316 -12.29 17.26 24.82
N GLU A 317 -12.40 16.93 26.10
CA GLU A 317 -13.37 15.92 26.57
C GLU A 317 -14.82 16.38 26.34
N THR A 318 -15.08 17.69 26.41
CA THR A 318 -16.42 18.28 26.22
C THR A 318 -16.85 18.33 24.74
N ILE A 319 -15.88 18.29 23.82
CA ILE A 319 -16.13 18.32 22.37
C ILE A 319 -16.88 17.06 21.93
N PHE A 320 -16.67 15.92 22.60
CA PHE A 320 -17.36 14.66 22.26
C PHE A 320 -18.87 14.72 22.49
N ASP A 321 -19.35 15.67 23.30
CA ASP A 321 -20.78 15.90 23.52
C ASP A 321 -21.42 16.72 22.38
N THR A 322 -20.62 17.40 21.56
CA THR A 322 -21.08 18.17 20.38
C THR A 322 -21.16 17.33 19.11
N ILE A 323 -20.67 16.09 19.16
CA ILE A 323 -20.58 15.19 18.01
C ILE A 323 -21.82 14.26 17.99
N PRO A 324 -22.66 14.27 16.94
CA PRO A 324 -24.00 13.68 16.97
C PRO A 324 -24.04 12.15 16.71
N PHE A 325 -23.18 11.33 17.32
CA PHE A 325 -23.03 9.90 16.96
C PHE A 325 -23.32 8.88 18.07
N GLU A 326 -23.83 7.70 17.69
CA GLU A 326 -23.91 6.52 18.55
C GLU A 326 -22.50 5.99 18.89
N LYS A 327 -22.25 5.87 20.20
CA LYS A 327 -20.94 5.55 20.77
C LYS A 327 -20.63 4.05 20.63
N HIS A 328 -19.66 3.69 19.80
CA HIS A 328 -18.84 2.49 20.03
C HIS A 328 -17.46 2.92 20.53
N MET A 329 -17.42 3.43 21.76
CA MET A 329 -16.18 3.73 22.47
C MET A 329 -15.66 2.46 23.13
N GLN A 330 -14.53 1.95 22.65
CA GLN A 330 -13.62 1.12 23.46
C GLN A 330 -12.49 2.03 23.95
N THR A 331 -12.77 2.77 25.02
CA THR A 331 -11.74 3.41 25.82
C THR A 331 -11.21 2.37 26.80
N ASP A 332 -10.13 1.68 26.45
CA ASP A 332 -9.32 1.01 27.46
C ASP A 332 -8.62 2.12 28.26
N ALA A 333 -9.08 2.33 29.48
CA ALA A 333 -8.52 3.30 30.42
C ALA A 333 -7.17 2.80 30.97
N ALA A 334 -6.21 3.73 31.00
CA ALA A 334 -4.86 3.69 31.60
C ALA A 334 -3.86 2.67 31.05
#